data_AF-E3CQG7-F1
#
_entry.id   AF-E3CQG7-F1
#
_cell.length_a   1.000
_cell.length_b   1.000
_cell.length_c   1.000
_cell.angle_alpha   90.00
_cell.angle_beta   90.00
_cell.angle_gamma   90.00
#
_symmetry.space_group_name_H-M   'P 1'
#
loop_
_entity.id
_entity.type
_entity.pdbx_description
1 polymer ?
#
loop_
_entity_poly.entity_id
_entity_poly.type
_entity_poly.pdbx_seq_one_letter_code
_entity_poly.pdbx_strand_id
1 'polypeptide(L)'
;MIEKIRNDNFGQQSIYTDFDNGSYNFYVADDNFDLDIFLQENSLINNTACLLMKNDDISKARGFDELLSALKKFPRFSGGNYENVTNEFLQTNLQQMGWFLRDVLTFIDFIQKSSDPNSTVKEIVQFISSSKSTLTFGNMKQFIGSLREISLSTLTIGECINGIVNIQEPISGEEILRKIFLIDETSENVLLAIKNKAYSYFYYARDLEEDSESELSVIEEFFGLDVSQFIKWYKYIFDDLKDEGISYYTLHGSKGLEFDNVVVVLQDNFAKKKDYCKYFFENYDNRTDDVNRFNEIRNLLYVACSRAKINLHVVYIAEIQENILANIESIFGKVQNLI
;
A
#
# COMPACT_ATOMS: atom_id res chain seq x y z
N MET A 1 -8.82 8.96 27.86
CA MET A 1 -9.10 7.84 26.93
C MET A 1 -7.88 6.92 26.81
N ILE A 2 -6.69 7.40 26.40
CA ILE A 2 -5.49 6.55 26.24
C ILE A 2 -5.12 5.73 27.49
N GLU A 3 -5.13 6.35 28.68
CA GLU A 3 -4.91 5.62 29.95
C GLU A 3 -5.91 4.49 30.18
N LYS A 4 -7.16 4.68 29.75
CA LYS A 4 -8.18 3.64 29.83
C LYS A 4 -7.84 2.49 28.88
N ILE A 5 -7.45 2.77 27.63
CA ILE A 5 -6.98 1.71 26.71
C ILE A 5 -5.83 0.90 27.34
N ARG A 6 -4.87 1.55 27.99
CA ARG A 6 -3.73 0.87 28.63
C ARG A 6 -4.13 0.00 29.83
N ASN A 7 -5.11 0.44 30.61
CA ASN A 7 -5.64 -0.27 31.78
C ASN A 7 -4.53 -0.85 32.71
N ASP A 8 -3.40 -0.15 32.85
CA ASP A 8 -2.21 -0.60 33.60
C ASP A 8 -1.84 0.33 34.77
N ASN A 9 -2.63 1.38 34.98
CA ASN A 9 -2.41 2.41 36.01
C ASN A 9 -1.02 3.06 35.94
N PHE A 10 -0.42 3.15 34.74
CA PHE A 10 0.89 3.78 34.57
C PHE A 10 0.87 5.28 34.92
N GLY A 11 -0.26 5.97 34.71
CA GLY A 11 -0.42 7.38 35.02
C GLY A 11 0.19 8.29 33.96
N GLN A 12 0.06 7.92 32.68
CA GLN A 12 0.58 8.74 31.57
C GLN A 12 -0.09 10.12 31.57
N GLN A 13 0.74 11.15 31.52
CA GLN A 13 0.31 12.53 31.33
C GLN A 13 0.75 13.00 29.96
N SER A 14 -0.08 13.84 29.34
CA SER A 14 0.29 14.45 28.08
C SER A 14 1.38 15.49 28.29
N ILE A 15 2.28 15.61 27.31
CA ILE A 15 3.31 16.66 27.31
C ILE A 15 2.79 17.98 26.75
N TYR A 16 1.66 17.98 26.03
CA TYR A 16 1.02 19.20 25.55
C TYR A 16 -0.03 19.69 26.54
N THR A 17 -0.22 21.01 26.56
CA THR A 17 -1.02 21.73 27.56
C THR A 17 -2.27 22.40 26.98
N ASP A 18 -2.46 22.27 25.66
CA ASP A 18 -3.41 22.97 24.80
C ASP A 18 -4.38 22.01 24.09
N PHE A 19 -4.85 20.97 24.78
CA PHE A 19 -5.78 19.96 24.24
C PHE A 19 -7.26 20.35 24.23
N ASP A 20 -7.59 21.62 24.46
CA ASP A 20 -8.96 22.02 24.81
C ASP A 20 -9.97 21.97 23.64
N ASN A 21 -9.50 21.76 22.41
CA ASN A 21 -10.31 21.88 21.18
C ASN A 21 -10.48 20.56 20.39
N GLY A 22 -9.99 19.44 20.91
CA GLY A 22 -10.05 18.13 20.24
C GLY A 22 -11.25 17.26 20.65
N SER A 23 -11.52 16.20 19.89
CA SER A 23 -12.56 15.22 20.22
C SER A 23 -12.13 13.79 19.93
N TYR A 24 -12.75 12.82 20.61
CA TYR A 24 -12.63 11.42 20.24
C TYR A 24 -14.03 10.80 20.16
N ASN A 25 -14.26 10.05 19.09
CA ASN A 25 -15.56 9.44 18.78
C ASN A 25 -15.36 7.96 18.46
N PHE A 26 -16.29 7.12 18.92
CA PHE A 26 -16.32 5.70 18.60
C PHE A 26 -17.59 5.37 17.84
N TYR A 27 -17.40 4.70 16.72
CA TYR A 27 -18.44 4.31 15.79
C TYR A 27 -18.47 2.79 15.65
N VAL A 28 -19.67 2.26 15.50
CA VAL A 28 -19.91 0.86 15.14
C VAL A 28 -20.51 0.85 13.76
N ALA A 29 -19.97 0.03 12.89
CA ALA A 29 -20.47 -0.14 11.53
C ALA A 29 -20.61 -1.63 11.20
N ASP A 30 -21.42 -1.92 10.19
CA ASP A 30 -21.50 -3.25 9.60
C ASP A 30 -20.44 -3.45 8.51
N ASP A 31 -20.45 -4.63 7.88
CA ASP A 31 -19.51 -4.98 6.81
C ASP A 31 -19.67 -4.12 5.53
N ASN A 32 -20.73 -3.30 5.42
CA ASN A 32 -20.94 -2.39 4.30
C ASN A 32 -20.29 -1.01 4.50
N PHE A 33 -19.54 -0.82 5.59
CA PHE A 33 -18.84 0.43 5.86
C PHE A 33 -17.99 0.92 4.69
N ASP A 34 -18.23 2.18 4.30
CA ASP A 34 -17.45 2.89 3.29
C ASP A 34 -16.64 4.01 3.94
N LEU A 35 -15.31 3.86 3.89
CA LEU A 35 -14.38 4.81 4.48
C LEU A 35 -14.41 6.17 3.77
N ASP A 36 -14.59 6.21 2.45
CA ASP A 36 -14.57 7.46 1.69
C ASP A 36 -15.81 8.30 2.01
N ILE A 37 -16.99 7.65 2.08
CA ILE A 37 -18.23 8.30 2.52
C ILE A 37 -18.06 8.84 3.94
N PHE A 38 -17.54 8.03 4.86
CA PHE A 38 -17.31 8.44 6.24
C PHE A 38 -16.38 9.66 6.35
N LEU A 39 -15.27 9.67 5.59
CA LEU A 39 -14.32 10.78 5.58
C LEU A 39 -14.96 12.07 5.06
N GLN A 40 -15.79 11.99 4.01
CA GLN A 40 -16.50 13.14 3.46
C GLN A 40 -17.54 13.70 4.42
N GLU A 41 -18.41 12.85 4.98
CA GLU A 41 -19.49 13.26 5.88
C GLU A 41 -18.96 13.90 7.18
N ASN A 42 -17.79 13.44 7.64
CA ASN A 42 -17.16 13.96 8.86
C ASN A 42 -16.16 15.10 8.60
N SER A 43 -16.06 15.60 7.36
CA SER A 43 -15.10 16.66 6.98
C SER A 43 -13.63 16.30 7.28
N LEU A 44 -13.27 15.02 7.17
CA LEU A 44 -11.95 14.45 7.46
C LEU A 44 -11.09 14.28 6.18
N ILE A 45 -11.30 15.15 5.19
CA ILE A 45 -10.62 15.08 3.89
C ILE A 45 -9.28 15.84 3.85
N ASN A 46 -8.88 16.47 4.96
CA ASN A 46 -7.63 17.23 5.08
C ASN A 46 -6.87 16.85 6.37
N ASN A 47 -5.54 16.81 6.29
CA ASN A 47 -4.63 16.43 7.39
C ASN A 47 -5.09 15.22 8.21
N THR A 48 -5.62 14.18 7.54
CA THR A 48 -6.18 13.01 8.19
C THR A 48 -5.36 11.76 7.88
N ALA A 49 -5.02 11.00 8.92
CA ALA A 49 -4.42 9.68 8.75
C ALA A 49 -5.45 8.57 9.01
N CYS A 50 -5.67 7.72 8.01
CA CYS A 50 -6.45 6.51 8.11
C CYS A 50 -5.55 5.34 8.49
N LEU A 51 -5.76 4.79 9.68
CA LEU A 51 -5.03 3.64 10.21
C LEU A 51 -5.90 2.40 10.05
N LEU A 52 -5.48 1.52 9.14
CA LEU A 52 -6.21 0.32 8.76
C LEU A 52 -5.51 -0.93 9.29
N MET A 53 -6.28 -2.00 9.56
CA MET A 53 -5.70 -3.24 10.07
C MET A 53 -5.03 -4.05 8.97
N LYS A 54 -5.68 -4.22 7.81
CA LYS A 54 -5.20 -5.13 6.76
C LYS A 54 -4.56 -4.39 5.60
N ASN A 55 -3.58 -5.06 5.00
CA ASN A 55 -2.97 -4.65 3.73
C ASN A 55 -4.00 -4.55 2.59
N ASP A 56 -5.02 -5.43 2.59
CA ASP A 56 -6.13 -5.39 1.63
C ASP A 56 -6.93 -4.09 1.71
N ASP A 57 -7.23 -3.64 2.93
CA ASP A 57 -7.99 -2.41 3.16
C ASP A 57 -7.19 -1.21 2.65
N ILE A 58 -5.87 -1.21 2.85
CA ILE A 58 -4.96 -0.17 2.33
C ILE A 58 -4.93 -0.18 0.81
N SER A 59 -4.73 -1.36 0.18
CA SER A 59 -4.68 -1.41 -1.28
C SER A 59 -6.00 -0.99 -1.91
N LYS A 60 -7.14 -1.32 -1.29
CA LYS A 60 -8.47 -0.91 -1.76
C LYS A 60 -8.66 0.60 -1.63
N ALA A 61 -8.37 1.17 -0.46
CA ALA A 61 -8.47 2.61 -0.23
C ALA A 61 -7.52 3.43 -1.13
N ARG A 62 -6.40 2.84 -1.56
CA ARG A 62 -5.44 3.45 -2.49
C ARG A 62 -5.66 3.04 -3.95
N GLY A 63 -6.65 2.19 -4.22
CA GLY A 63 -7.07 1.74 -5.54
C GLY A 63 -6.09 0.86 -6.31
N PHE A 64 -5.18 0.16 -5.62
CA PHE A 64 -4.23 -0.80 -6.21
C PHE A 64 -4.50 -2.27 -5.78
N ASP A 65 -5.71 -2.58 -5.33
CA ASP A 65 -6.11 -3.88 -4.81
C ASP A 65 -6.11 -5.03 -5.83
N GLU A 66 -6.29 -4.74 -7.12
CA GLU A 66 -6.18 -5.74 -8.17
C GLU A 66 -4.73 -6.24 -8.30
N LEU A 67 -3.76 -5.32 -8.20
CA LEU A 67 -2.33 -5.68 -8.16
C LEU A 67 -2.01 -6.54 -6.94
N LEU A 68 -2.50 -6.16 -5.76
CA LEU A 68 -2.27 -6.98 -4.56
C LEU A 68 -2.93 -8.37 -4.70
N SER A 69 -4.14 -8.43 -5.24
CA SER A 69 -4.88 -9.68 -5.52
C SER A 69 -4.11 -10.59 -6.48
N ALA A 70 -3.54 -10.04 -7.56
CA ALA A 70 -2.71 -10.79 -8.49
C ALA A 70 -1.43 -11.32 -7.81
N LEU A 71 -0.74 -10.47 -7.02
CA LEU A 71 0.46 -10.87 -6.30
C LEU A 71 0.21 -12.04 -5.34
N LYS A 72 -0.93 -12.04 -4.65
CA LYS A 72 -1.35 -13.10 -3.71
C LYS A 72 -1.63 -14.45 -4.36
N LYS A 73 -1.67 -14.54 -5.69
CA LYS A 73 -1.72 -15.83 -6.40
C LYS A 73 -0.35 -16.52 -6.44
N PHE A 74 0.74 -15.76 -6.31
CA PHE A 74 2.09 -16.32 -6.35
C PHE A 74 2.52 -16.96 -5.02
N PRO A 75 3.34 -18.02 -5.03
CA PRO A 75 3.87 -18.65 -3.82
C PRO A 75 4.63 -17.67 -2.92
N ARG A 76 5.25 -16.64 -3.49
CA ARG A 76 6.00 -15.62 -2.74
C ARG A 76 5.13 -14.76 -1.83
N PHE A 77 3.84 -14.58 -2.13
CA PHE A 77 2.94 -13.70 -1.37
C PHE A 77 1.70 -14.41 -0.81
N SER A 78 1.72 -15.75 -0.80
CA SER A 78 0.59 -16.58 -0.39
C SER A 78 0.98 -17.60 0.68
N GLY A 79 -0.03 -18.18 1.31
CA GLY A 79 0.16 -19.24 2.32
C GLY A 79 1.08 -18.80 3.46
N GLY A 80 2.15 -19.56 3.67
CA GLY A 80 3.16 -19.27 4.70
C GLY A 80 3.99 -18.01 4.43
N ASN A 81 4.06 -17.55 3.19
CA ASN A 81 4.89 -16.42 2.77
C ASN A 81 4.13 -15.08 2.69
N TYR A 82 2.89 -15.04 3.20
CA TYR A 82 2.03 -13.86 3.15
C TYR A 82 2.67 -12.60 3.74
N GLU A 83 3.57 -12.78 4.72
CA GLU A 83 4.35 -11.70 5.33
C GLU A 83 5.21 -10.90 4.32
N ASN A 84 5.56 -11.49 3.17
CA ASN A 84 6.24 -10.79 2.09
C ASN A 84 5.41 -9.67 1.46
N VAL A 85 4.08 -9.70 1.60
CA VAL A 85 3.23 -8.56 1.18
C VAL A 85 3.68 -7.29 1.92
N THR A 86 3.92 -7.39 3.22
CA THR A 86 4.42 -6.28 4.03
C THR A 86 5.91 -6.05 3.79
N ASN A 87 6.72 -7.11 3.82
CA ASN A 87 8.17 -7.00 3.84
C ASN A 87 8.78 -6.61 2.50
N GLU A 88 8.16 -7.01 1.39
CA GLU A 88 8.71 -6.82 0.04
C GLU A 88 7.85 -5.94 -0.87
N PHE A 89 6.52 -5.87 -0.71
CA PHE A 89 5.63 -5.17 -1.64
C PHE A 89 5.14 -3.81 -1.12
N LEU A 90 4.67 -3.73 0.12
CA LEU A 90 4.15 -2.49 0.73
C LEU A 90 5.20 -1.69 1.51
N GLN A 91 6.44 -2.16 1.54
CA GLN A 91 7.54 -1.52 2.27
C GLN A 91 8.04 -0.27 1.52
N THR A 92 8.17 0.86 2.23
CA THR A 92 8.68 2.13 1.67
C THR A 92 10.20 2.19 1.65
N ASN A 93 10.88 1.36 2.45
CA ASN A 93 12.32 1.17 2.31
C ASN A 93 12.65 0.34 1.06
N LEU A 94 13.04 1.02 -0.02
CA LEU A 94 13.38 0.39 -1.30
C LEU A 94 14.49 -0.66 -1.19
N GLN A 95 15.38 -0.63 -0.19
CA GLN A 95 16.41 -1.67 -0.04
C GLN A 95 15.82 -3.03 0.36
N GLN A 96 14.67 -3.03 1.05
CA GLN A 96 13.98 -4.22 1.51
C GLN A 96 12.92 -4.71 0.51
N MET A 97 12.50 -3.85 -0.42
CA MET A 97 11.56 -4.21 -1.49
C MET A 97 12.09 -5.37 -2.34
N GLY A 98 11.20 -6.24 -2.80
CA GLY A 98 11.55 -7.34 -3.69
C GLY A 98 12.27 -6.89 -4.95
N TRP A 99 13.31 -7.61 -5.39
CA TRP A 99 14.16 -7.12 -6.48
C TRP A 99 13.41 -6.87 -7.79
N PHE A 100 12.50 -7.75 -8.18
CA PHE A 100 11.70 -7.55 -9.39
C PHE A 100 10.67 -6.44 -9.20
N LEU A 101 10.10 -6.29 -8.00
CA LEU A 101 9.20 -5.19 -7.68
C LEU A 101 9.91 -3.83 -7.78
N ARG A 102 11.21 -3.75 -7.44
CA ARG A 102 12.00 -2.53 -7.66
C ARG A 102 12.21 -2.23 -9.14
N ASP A 103 12.43 -3.25 -9.95
CA ASP A 103 12.55 -3.09 -11.41
C ASP A 103 11.22 -2.57 -11.99
N VAL A 104 10.09 -3.14 -11.54
CA VAL A 104 8.74 -2.64 -11.86
C VAL A 104 8.54 -1.21 -11.38
N LEU A 105 8.91 -0.87 -10.15
CA LEU A 105 8.79 0.50 -9.63
C LEU A 105 9.61 1.50 -10.45
N THR A 106 10.81 1.11 -10.87
CA THR A 106 11.69 1.90 -11.76
C THR A 106 11.08 2.07 -13.15
N PHE A 107 10.40 1.03 -13.66
CA PHE A 107 9.66 1.10 -14.91
C PHE A 107 8.49 2.09 -14.83
N ILE A 108 7.72 2.06 -13.73
CA ILE A 108 6.63 3.02 -13.51
C ILE A 108 7.17 4.44 -13.34
N ASP A 109 8.29 4.62 -12.66
CA ASP A 109 9.00 5.91 -12.55
C ASP A 109 9.33 6.49 -13.94
N PHE A 110 9.83 5.64 -14.85
CA PHE A 110 10.08 6.00 -16.23
C PHE A 110 8.81 6.41 -16.98
N ILE A 111 7.72 5.65 -16.84
CA ILE A 111 6.42 5.98 -17.46
C ILE A 111 5.92 7.34 -16.97
N GLN A 112 5.93 7.58 -15.66
CA GLN A 112 5.44 8.83 -15.08
C GLN A 112 6.25 10.03 -15.55
N LYS A 113 7.59 9.95 -15.45
CA LYS A 113 8.50 11.03 -15.90
C LYS A 113 8.43 11.30 -17.39
N SER A 114 8.14 10.28 -18.20
CA SER A 114 8.02 10.47 -19.65
C SER A 114 6.67 11.05 -20.07
N SER A 115 5.63 10.80 -19.27
CA SER A 115 4.26 11.26 -19.53
C SER A 115 4.00 12.66 -18.97
N ASP A 116 4.67 13.05 -17.88
CA ASP A 116 4.49 14.35 -17.26
C ASP A 116 5.11 15.49 -18.11
N PRO A 117 4.31 16.51 -18.53
CA PRO A 117 4.82 17.65 -19.28
C PRO A 117 5.81 18.52 -18.50
N ASN A 118 5.83 18.44 -17.17
CA ASN A 118 6.71 19.22 -16.30
C ASN A 118 8.05 18.53 -16.01
N SER A 119 8.19 17.25 -16.36
CA SER A 119 9.41 16.49 -16.13
C SER A 119 10.59 17.07 -16.89
N THR A 120 11.72 17.16 -16.21
CA THR A 120 12.96 17.67 -16.78
C THR A 120 13.61 16.62 -17.67
N VAL A 121 14.38 17.09 -18.65
CA VAL A 121 15.22 16.21 -19.49
C VAL A 121 16.11 15.29 -18.64
N LYS A 122 16.67 15.79 -17.54
CA LYS A 122 17.57 15.02 -16.66
C LYS A 122 16.87 13.79 -16.06
N GLU A 123 15.59 13.92 -15.71
CA GLU A 123 14.78 12.85 -15.13
C GLU A 123 14.47 11.74 -16.14
N ILE A 124 14.51 12.02 -17.43
CA ILE A 124 14.29 11.01 -18.48
C ILE A 124 15.64 10.40 -18.91
N VAL A 125 16.69 11.22 -19.04
CA VAL A 125 18.02 10.78 -19.48
C VAL A 125 18.67 9.78 -18.52
N GLN A 126 18.29 9.77 -17.25
CA GLN A 126 18.80 8.77 -16.29
C GLN A 126 18.51 7.32 -16.71
N PHE A 127 17.46 7.08 -17.49
CA PHE A 127 17.07 5.76 -17.99
C PHE A 127 17.81 5.36 -19.27
N ILE A 128 18.39 6.31 -20.01
CA ILE A 128 19.03 6.05 -21.30
C ILE A 128 20.46 5.50 -21.09
N SER A 129 20.84 4.47 -21.85
CA SER A 129 22.16 3.82 -21.78
C SER A 129 23.24 4.53 -22.62
N SER A 130 22.85 5.23 -23.70
CA SER A 130 23.77 5.88 -24.63
C SER A 130 24.71 6.90 -23.97
N SER A 131 25.92 7.05 -24.52
CA SER A 131 26.86 8.09 -24.08
C SER A 131 26.22 9.48 -24.17
N LYS A 132 26.15 10.18 -23.03
CA LYS A 132 25.52 11.52 -22.91
C LYS A 132 26.00 12.54 -23.95
N SER A 133 27.12 12.29 -24.62
CA SER A 133 27.74 13.12 -25.65
C SER A 133 27.03 13.09 -27.02
N THR A 134 26.23 12.07 -27.36
CA THR A 134 25.53 11.99 -28.67
C THR A 134 24.05 12.37 -28.59
N LEU A 135 23.51 12.55 -27.38
CA LEU A 135 22.10 12.82 -27.16
C LEU A 135 21.77 14.29 -27.42
N THR A 136 21.00 14.56 -28.48
CA THR A 136 20.53 15.92 -28.80
C THR A 136 19.15 16.18 -28.20
N PHE A 137 18.80 17.46 -28.01
CA PHE A 137 17.44 17.86 -27.63
C PHE A 137 16.39 17.40 -28.65
N GLY A 138 16.72 17.40 -29.95
CA GLY A 138 15.84 16.91 -31.01
C GLY A 138 15.49 15.44 -30.84
N ASN A 139 16.51 14.61 -30.57
CA ASN A 139 16.34 13.16 -30.34
C ASN A 139 15.44 12.90 -29.12
N MET A 140 15.65 13.63 -28.03
CA MET A 140 14.82 13.50 -26.81
C MET A 140 13.39 13.94 -27.05
N LYS A 141 13.18 15.06 -27.74
CA LYS A 141 11.83 15.55 -28.09
C LYS A 141 11.09 14.53 -28.96
N GLN A 142 11.76 13.92 -29.92
CA GLN A 142 11.18 12.88 -30.77
C GLN A 142 10.78 11.66 -29.94
N PHE A 143 11.68 11.15 -29.11
CA PHE A 143 11.42 9.98 -28.26
C PHE A 143 10.26 10.19 -27.28
N ILE A 144 10.26 11.34 -26.57
CA ILE A 144 9.15 11.70 -25.68
C ILE A 144 7.83 11.85 -26.47
N GLY A 145 7.90 12.38 -27.70
CA GLY A 145 6.76 12.43 -28.61
C GLY A 145 6.19 11.04 -28.89
N SER A 146 7.05 10.09 -29.26
CA SER A 146 6.66 8.70 -29.51
C SER A 146 6.07 8.01 -28.28
N LEU A 147 6.62 8.24 -27.09
CA LEU A 147 6.05 7.71 -25.84
C LEU A 147 4.64 8.25 -25.56
N ARG A 148 4.42 9.54 -25.83
CA ARG A 148 3.11 10.18 -25.62
C ARG A 148 2.04 9.70 -26.60
N GLU A 149 2.43 9.24 -27.79
CA GLU A 149 1.50 8.64 -28.75
C GLU A 149 0.96 7.28 -28.28
N ILE A 150 1.73 6.53 -27.49
CA ILE A 150 1.36 5.17 -27.02
C ILE A 150 0.25 5.21 -25.96
N SER A 151 -0.01 6.35 -25.30
CA SER A 151 -1.01 6.46 -24.23
C SER A 151 -0.82 5.44 -23.11
N LEU A 152 0.42 5.30 -22.61
CA LEU A 152 0.86 4.26 -21.66
C LEU A 152 -0.04 4.09 -20.43
N SER A 153 -0.68 5.16 -19.95
CA SER A 153 -1.53 5.13 -18.76
C SER A 153 -2.84 4.34 -18.93
N THR A 154 -3.24 3.99 -20.16
CA THR A 154 -4.48 3.25 -20.45
C THR A 154 -4.23 1.80 -20.89
N LEU A 155 -2.98 1.36 -20.84
CA LEU A 155 -2.55 0.05 -21.31
C LEU A 155 -2.29 -0.88 -20.13
N THR A 156 -2.29 -2.18 -20.40
CA THR A 156 -1.70 -3.15 -19.47
C THR A 156 -0.19 -2.97 -19.38
N ILE A 157 0.43 -3.46 -18.31
CA ILE A 157 1.88 -3.37 -18.15
C ILE A 157 2.64 -4.12 -19.27
N GLY A 158 2.10 -5.26 -19.74
CA GLY A 158 2.65 -6.00 -20.87
C GLY A 158 2.54 -5.24 -22.21
N GLU A 159 1.41 -4.59 -22.47
CA GLU A 159 1.23 -3.74 -23.65
C GLU A 159 2.13 -2.50 -23.61
N CYS A 160 2.35 -1.90 -22.45
CA CYS A 160 3.31 -0.81 -22.29
C CYS A 160 4.73 -1.23 -22.68
N ILE A 161 5.17 -2.39 -22.19
CA ILE A 161 6.48 -2.95 -22.54
C ILE A 161 6.58 -3.13 -24.06
N ASN A 162 5.59 -3.77 -24.68
CA ASN A 162 5.58 -3.96 -26.14
C ASN A 162 5.58 -2.65 -26.93
N GLY A 163 4.79 -1.66 -26.49
CA GLY A 163 4.76 -0.33 -27.11
C GLY A 163 6.13 0.34 -27.07
N ILE A 164 6.82 0.26 -25.93
CA ILE A 164 8.14 0.88 -25.74
C ILE A 164 9.23 0.14 -26.55
N VAL A 165 9.20 -1.19 -26.61
CA VAL A 165 10.16 -1.99 -27.44
C VAL A 165 10.13 -1.55 -28.90
N ASN A 166 8.97 -1.14 -29.42
CA ASN A 166 8.81 -0.72 -30.81
C ASN A 166 9.37 0.68 -31.11
N ILE A 167 9.80 1.45 -30.09
CA ILE A 167 10.41 2.76 -30.30
C ILE A 167 11.87 2.56 -30.70
N GLN A 168 12.14 2.85 -31.97
CA GLN A 168 13.45 2.74 -32.61
C GLN A 168 14.22 4.07 -32.58
N GLU A 169 15.46 4.05 -33.06
CA GLU A 169 16.42 5.16 -33.09
C GLU A 169 15.82 6.57 -33.34
N PRO A 170 16.38 7.62 -32.72
CA PRO A 170 17.74 7.69 -32.13
C PRO A 170 17.86 7.30 -30.64
N ILE A 171 16.76 6.99 -29.95
CA ILE A 171 16.76 6.47 -28.58
C ILE A 171 15.95 5.17 -28.58
N SER A 172 16.61 4.05 -28.31
CA SER A 172 15.95 2.73 -28.30
C SER A 172 15.17 2.51 -27.01
N GLY A 173 13.86 2.28 -27.12
CA GLY A 173 13.03 1.89 -25.98
C GLY A 173 13.40 0.51 -25.44
N GLU A 174 13.84 -0.39 -26.33
CA GLU A 174 14.37 -1.70 -25.95
C GLU A 174 15.62 -1.59 -25.05
N GLU A 175 16.58 -0.73 -25.38
CA GLU A 175 17.78 -0.53 -24.54
C GLU A 175 17.42 0.02 -23.15
N ILE A 176 16.43 0.90 -23.07
CA ILE A 176 15.93 1.43 -21.81
C ILE A 176 15.32 0.30 -20.97
N LEU A 177 14.48 -0.54 -21.55
CA LEU A 177 13.86 -1.67 -20.86
C LEU A 177 14.91 -2.69 -20.40
N ARG A 178 15.90 -2.99 -21.23
CA ARG A 178 17.02 -3.87 -20.85
C ARG A 178 17.79 -3.34 -19.65
N LYS A 179 18.01 -2.02 -19.59
CA LYS A 179 18.66 -1.37 -18.44
C LYS A 179 17.79 -1.39 -17.19
N ILE A 180 16.50 -1.08 -17.30
CA ILE A 180 15.57 -1.05 -16.15
C ILE A 180 15.43 -2.45 -15.53
N PHE A 181 15.24 -3.47 -16.35
CA PHE A 181 15.03 -4.84 -15.90
C PHE A 181 16.30 -5.68 -15.85
N LEU A 182 17.48 -5.08 -16.05
CA LEU A 182 18.79 -5.76 -16.04
C LEU A 182 18.77 -7.05 -16.89
N ILE A 183 18.43 -6.91 -18.17
CA ILE A 183 18.33 -8.00 -19.15
C ILE A 183 19.61 -8.06 -19.97
N ASP A 184 20.11 -9.27 -20.22
CA ASP A 184 21.26 -9.53 -21.09
C ASP A 184 20.97 -9.09 -22.54
N GLU A 185 21.93 -8.44 -23.18
CA GLU A 185 21.88 -8.02 -24.59
C GLU A 185 21.65 -9.20 -25.55
N THR A 186 21.99 -10.42 -25.15
CA THR A 186 21.79 -11.64 -25.97
C THR A 186 20.33 -12.12 -26.05
N SER A 187 19.44 -11.64 -25.18
CA SER A 187 18.03 -12.09 -25.17
C SER A 187 17.26 -11.53 -26.36
N GLU A 188 16.77 -12.36 -27.28
CA GLU A 188 16.08 -11.89 -28.50
C GLU A 188 14.71 -11.21 -28.22
N ASN A 189 13.99 -11.64 -27.18
CA ASN A 189 12.67 -11.10 -26.84
C ASN A 189 12.67 -10.49 -25.44
N VAL A 190 12.61 -9.16 -25.37
CA VAL A 190 12.64 -8.38 -24.12
C VAL A 190 11.46 -8.71 -23.21
N LEU A 191 10.23 -8.75 -23.74
CA LEU A 191 9.04 -9.05 -22.92
C LEU A 191 9.13 -10.45 -22.31
N LEU A 192 9.54 -11.44 -23.10
CA LEU A 192 9.73 -12.81 -22.61
C LEU A 192 10.81 -12.86 -21.53
N ALA A 193 11.94 -12.16 -21.72
CA ALA A 193 12.99 -12.08 -20.71
C ALA A 193 12.49 -11.45 -19.40
N ILE A 194 11.67 -10.39 -19.46
CA ILE A 194 11.06 -9.76 -18.28
C ILE A 194 10.09 -10.75 -17.59
N LYS A 195 9.26 -11.47 -18.36
CA LYS A 195 8.37 -12.51 -17.83
C LYS A 195 9.13 -13.63 -17.12
N ASN A 196 10.25 -14.09 -17.68
CA ASN A 196 11.11 -15.10 -17.07
C ASN A 196 11.75 -14.60 -15.76
N LYS A 197 12.12 -13.32 -15.69
CA LYS A 197 12.58 -12.69 -14.44
C LYS A 197 11.45 -12.63 -13.40
N ALA A 198 10.25 -12.23 -13.81
CA ALA A 198 9.07 -12.22 -12.94
C ALA A 198 8.81 -13.61 -12.37
N TYR A 199 8.82 -14.63 -13.22
CA TYR A 199 8.67 -16.03 -12.81
C TYR A 199 9.74 -16.44 -11.79
N SER A 200 11.01 -16.19 -12.10
CA SER A 200 12.13 -16.47 -11.19
C SER A 200 11.96 -15.78 -9.83
N TYR A 201 11.45 -14.55 -9.80
CA TYR A 201 11.18 -13.84 -8.56
C TYR A 201 10.01 -14.45 -7.77
N PHE A 202 8.85 -14.60 -8.42
CA PHE A 202 7.59 -15.01 -7.79
C PHE A 202 7.54 -16.48 -7.39
N TYR A 203 8.29 -17.34 -8.08
CA TYR A 203 8.36 -18.79 -7.85
C TYR A 203 9.66 -19.25 -7.19
N TYR A 204 10.52 -18.33 -6.72
CA TYR A 204 11.80 -18.63 -6.07
C TYR A 204 12.83 -19.35 -6.96
N ALA A 205 12.89 -18.99 -8.25
CA ALA A 205 13.84 -19.51 -9.23
C ALA A 205 13.90 -21.05 -9.24
N ARG A 206 12.73 -21.69 -9.23
CA ARG A 206 12.61 -23.13 -9.49
C ARG A 206 13.03 -23.42 -10.93
N ASP A 207 13.55 -24.62 -11.17
CA ASP A 207 14.01 -25.03 -12.49
C ASP A 207 12.88 -24.86 -13.52
N LEU A 208 13.17 -24.11 -14.60
CA LEU A 208 12.23 -23.75 -15.67
C LEU A 208 11.66 -24.98 -16.43
N GLU A 209 12.26 -26.16 -16.24
CA GLU A 209 11.79 -27.41 -16.85
C GLU A 209 10.52 -27.96 -16.17
N GLU A 210 10.12 -27.43 -15.01
CA GLU A 210 8.91 -27.81 -14.27
C GLU A 210 7.74 -26.81 -14.39
N ASP A 211 7.84 -25.79 -15.27
CA ASP A 211 6.81 -24.76 -15.41
C ASP A 211 5.48 -25.37 -15.84
N SER A 212 4.46 -25.26 -14.97
CA SER A 212 3.12 -25.69 -15.34
C SER A 212 2.40 -24.62 -16.18
N GLU A 213 1.55 -25.04 -17.13
CA GLU A 213 0.68 -24.11 -17.88
C GLU A 213 -0.12 -23.18 -16.95
N SER A 214 -0.46 -23.66 -15.76
CA SER A 214 -1.15 -22.88 -14.74
C SER A 214 -0.31 -21.73 -14.20
N GLU A 215 0.99 -21.91 -13.97
CA GLU A 215 1.86 -20.86 -13.43
C GLU A 215 2.16 -19.77 -14.47
N LEU A 216 2.37 -20.19 -15.72
CA LEU A 216 2.50 -19.26 -16.84
C LEU A 216 1.25 -18.40 -17.00
N SER A 217 0.05 -18.97 -16.81
CA SER A 217 -1.20 -18.18 -16.86
C SER A 217 -1.27 -17.10 -15.78
N VAL A 218 -0.78 -17.35 -14.56
CA VAL A 218 -0.74 -16.35 -13.49
C VAL A 218 0.27 -15.23 -13.80
N ILE A 219 1.39 -15.57 -14.44
CA ILE A 219 2.33 -14.56 -14.95
C ILE A 219 1.64 -13.68 -16.01
N GLU A 220 0.95 -14.28 -16.98
CA GLU A 220 0.20 -13.51 -17.99
C GLU A 220 -0.86 -12.61 -17.35
N GLU A 221 -1.60 -13.08 -16.34
CA GLU A 221 -2.54 -12.26 -15.59
C GLU A 221 -1.88 -11.04 -14.94
N PHE A 222 -0.70 -11.20 -14.32
CA PHE A 222 0.06 -10.09 -13.75
C PHE A 222 0.46 -9.06 -14.82
N PHE A 223 0.94 -9.53 -15.99
CA PHE A 223 1.28 -8.62 -17.10
C PHE A 223 0.06 -8.04 -17.82
N GLY A 224 -1.13 -8.62 -17.62
CA GLY A 224 -2.41 -8.12 -18.10
C GLY A 224 -3.06 -7.09 -17.18
N LEU A 225 -2.44 -6.73 -16.06
CA LEU A 225 -2.93 -5.66 -15.18
C LEU A 225 -2.74 -4.27 -15.81
N ASP A 226 -3.75 -3.42 -15.63
CA ASP A 226 -3.73 -2.02 -16.05
C ASP A 226 -2.62 -1.23 -15.33
N VAL A 227 -1.87 -0.42 -16.08
CA VAL A 227 -0.76 0.40 -15.54
C VAL A 227 -1.21 1.33 -14.42
N SER A 228 -2.47 1.75 -14.39
CA SER A 228 -3.02 2.58 -13.31
C SER A 228 -2.90 1.93 -11.93
N GLN A 229 -3.00 0.59 -11.83
CA GLN A 229 -2.79 -0.14 -10.57
C GLN A 229 -1.36 0.09 -10.04
N PHE A 230 -0.37 0.02 -10.94
CA PHE A 230 1.03 0.23 -10.60
C PHE A 230 1.37 1.70 -10.35
N ILE A 231 0.74 2.64 -11.07
CA ILE A 231 0.87 4.09 -10.80
C ILE A 231 0.35 4.43 -9.40
N LYS A 232 -0.80 3.89 -9.01
CA LYS A 232 -1.37 4.09 -7.66
C LYS A 232 -0.49 3.46 -6.59
N TRP A 233 0.05 2.27 -6.83
CA TRP A 233 1.04 1.65 -5.95
C TRP A 233 2.32 2.50 -5.83
N TYR A 234 2.86 3.01 -6.94
CA TYR A 234 4.01 3.92 -6.93
C TYR A 234 3.75 5.14 -6.05
N LYS A 235 2.59 5.79 -6.21
CA LYS A 235 2.18 6.95 -5.39
C LYS A 235 2.05 6.61 -3.91
N TYR A 236 1.61 5.39 -3.58
CA TYR A 236 1.60 4.89 -2.21
C TYR A 236 3.03 4.73 -1.64
N ILE A 237 3.95 4.14 -2.40
CA ILE A 237 5.33 3.89 -1.94
C ILE A 237 6.09 5.18 -1.66
N PHE A 238 5.97 6.18 -2.55
CA PHE A 238 6.67 7.46 -2.39
C PHE A 238 5.93 8.49 -1.55
N ASP A 239 4.72 8.16 -1.08
CA ASP A 239 3.88 9.06 -0.29
C ASP A 239 3.66 10.42 -0.98
N ASP A 240 3.61 10.42 -2.32
CA ASP A 240 3.40 11.60 -3.17
C ASP A 240 2.02 12.24 -2.96
N LEU A 241 1.17 11.63 -2.11
CA LEU A 241 -0.17 12.11 -1.78
C LEU A 241 -0.23 12.83 -0.43
N LYS A 242 0.91 13.21 0.19
CA LYS A 242 0.89 14.15 1.32
C LYS A 242 0.14 15.44 1.01
N ASP A 243 0.09 15.82 -0.27
CA ASP A 243 -0.64 17.00 -0.74
C ASP A 243 -2.17 16.76 -0.93
N GLU A 244 -2.65 15.51 -0.87
CA GLU A 244 -4.08 15.18 -0.98
C GLU A 244 -4.82 15.22 0.38
N GLY A 245 -4.12 15.55 1.47
CA GLY A 245 -4.73 15.73 2.79
C GLY A 245 -5.12 14.44 3.51
N ILE A 246 -5.02 13.26 2.88
CA ILE A 246 -5.35 11.96 3.48
C ILE A 246 -4.20 10.97 3.29
N SER A 247 -3.70 10.42 4.39
CA SER A 247 -2.63 9.41 4.40
C SER A 247 -3.15 8.08 4.95
N TYR A 248 -2.66 6.96 4.40
CA TYR A 248 -3.11 5.62 4.78
C TYR A 248 -1.96 4.79 5.32
N TYR A 249 -2.14 4.18 6.49
CA TYR A 249 -1.12 3.37 7.14
C TYR A 249 -1.73 2.10 7.71
N THR A 250 -0.91 1.06 7.86
CA THR A 250 -1.27 0.00 8.81
C THR A 250 -1.22 0.55 10.24
N LEU A 251 -1.97 -0.06 11.16
CA LEU A 251 -1.88 0.30 12.58
C LEU A 251 -0.42 0.32 13.09
N HIS A 252 0.38 -0.68 12.71
CA HIS A 252 1.81 -0.75 13.07
C HIS A 252 2.68 0.26 12.29
N GLY A 253 2.39 0.50 11.01
CA GLY A 253 3.13 1.43 10.17
C GLY A 253 3.08 2.88 10.65
N SER A 254 2.08 3.23 11.47
CA SER A 254 1.95 4.55 12.10
C SER A 254 2.90 4.80 13.29
N LYS A 255 3.62 3.78 13.75
CA LYS A 255 4.44 3.87 14.97
C LYS A 255 5.52 4.96 14.85
N GLY A 256 5.50 5.90 15.79
CA GLY A 256 6.42 7.04 15.84
C GLY A 256 5.94 8.28 15.10
N LEU A 257 4.81 8.20 14.38
CA LEU A 257 4.17 9.33 13.72
C LEU A 257 3.09 9.93 14.62
N GLU A 258 2.68 11.17 14.33
CA GLU A 258 1.54 11.86 14.94
C GLU A 258 0.84 12.71 13.87
N PHE A 259 -0.49 12.81 13.93
CA PHE A 259 -1.32 13.48 12.94
C PHE A 259 -2.40 14.34 13.60
N ASP A 260 -2.87 15.37 12.92
CA ASP A 260 -3.91 16.25 13.45
C ASP A 260 -5.23 15.49 13.65
N ASN A 261 -5.69 14.81 12.59
CA ASN A 261 -6.88 13.97 12.61
C ASN A 261 -6.50 12.51 12.30
N VAL A 262 -7.12 11.57 13.00
CA VAL A 262 -6.88 10.14 12.81
C VAL A 262 -8.20 9.39 12.74
N VAL A 263 -8.35 8.54 11.72
CA VAL A 263 -9.41 7.54 11.63
C VAL A 263 -8.79 6.16 11.82
N VAL A 264 -9.19 5.43 12.85
CA VAL A 264 -8.77 4.04 13.09
C VAL A 264 -9.92 3.13 12.69
N VAL A 265 -9.69 2.22 11.74
CA VAL A 265 -10.68 1.21 11.34
C VAL A 265 -10.29 -0.14 11.95
N LEU A 266 -11.12 -0.62 12.86
CA LEU A 266 -10.97 -1.88 13.60
C LEU A 266 -11.90 -2.95 13.03
N GLN A 267 -11.44 -4.20 13.06
CA GLN A 267 -12.17 -5.37 12.60
C GLN A 267 -11.79 -6.59 13.45
N ASP A 268 -12.66 -7.57 13.54
CA ASP A 268 -12.39 -8.79 14.31
C ASP A 268 -11.53 -9.82 13.58
N ASN A 269 -11.69 -9.92 12.26
CA ASN A 269 -10.91 -10.87 11.47
C ASN A 269 -9.52 -10.29 11.20
N PHE A 270 -8.55 -10.59 12.07
CA PHE A 270 -7.18 -10.09 11.95
C PHE A 270 -6.18 -11.07 12.58
N ALA A 271 -4.93 -11.07 12.10
CA ALA A 271 -3.85 -11.92 12.62
C ALA A 271 -4.23 -13.42 12.78
N LYS A 272 -5.00 -13.96 11.81
CA LYS A 272 -5.53 -15.34 11.82
C LYS A 272 -6.51 -15.64 12.97
N LYS A 273 -7.10 -14.61 13.58
CA LYS A 273 -8.16 -14.68 14.59
C LYS A 273 -9.44 -14.07 14.03
N LYS A 274 -10.60 -14.60 14.44
CA LYS A 274 -11.92 -14.13 13.99
C LYS A 274 -12.59 -13.17 14.97
N ASP A 275 -11.98 -12.95 16.12
CA ASP A 275 -12.47 -12.23 17.30
C ASP A 275 -11.38 -11.30 17.85
N TYR A 276 -10.49 -10.77 17.01
CA TYR A 276 -9.27 -10.06 17.46
C TYR A 276 -9.60 -8.86 18.35
N CYS A 277 -10.32 -7.86 17.85
CA CYS A 277 -10.72 -6.69 18.65
C CYS A 277 -11.79 -7.04 19.68
N LYS A 278 -12.77 -7.89 19.32
CA LYS A 278 -13.82 -8.39 20.21
C LYS A 278 -13.26 -8.96 21.51
N TYR A 279 -12.22 -9.79 21.40
CA TYR A 279 -11.56 -10.39 22.56
C TYR A 279 -11.06 -9.36 23.56
N PHE A 280 -10.46 -8.25 23.10
CA PHE A 280 -10.00 -7.18 24.00
C PHE A 280 -11.18 -6.52 24.72
N PHE A 281 -12.24 -6.17 23.99
CA PHE A 281 -13.40 -5.50 24.58
C PHE A 281 -14.17 -6.42 25.53
N GLU A 282 -14.33 -7.71 25.24
CA GLU A 282 -14.98 -8.68 26.15
C GLU A 282 -14.22 -8.90 27.45
N ASN A 283 -12.89 -8.79 27.40
CA ASN A 283 -11.99 -9.07 28.53
C ASN A 283 -11.45 -7.81 29.21
N TYR A 284 -11.94 -6.62 28.86
CA TYR A 284 -11.37 -5.36 29.34
C TYR A 284 -11.36 -5.21 30.87
N ASP A 285 -12.51 -5.49 31.53
CA ASP A 285 -12.65 -5.42 32.99
C ASP A 285 -12.55 -6.79 33.68
N ASN A 286 -12.35 -7.86 32.90
CA ASN A 286 -12.30 -9.24 33.40
C ASN A 286 -10.85 -9.75 33.49
N ARG A 287 -10.59 -10.62 34.46
CA ARG A 287 -9.33 -11.39 34.45
C ARG A 287 -9.43 -12.41 33.31
N THR A 288 -8.53 -12.27 32.34
CA THR A 288 -8.42 -13.19 31.21
C THR A 288 -7.23 -14.12 31.37
N ASP A 289 -7.38 -15.37 30.93
CA ASP A 289 -6.33 -16.39 31.03
C ASP A 289 -5.24 -16.20 29.95
N ASP A 290 -5.57 -15.57 28.82
CA ASP A 290 -4.59 -15.23 27.76
C ASP A 290 -4.24 -13.74 27.80
N VAL A 291 -3.44 -13.41 28.81
CA VAL A 291 -2.89 -12.07 29.08
C VAL A 291 -1.99 -11.59 27.93
N ASN A 292 -1.34 -12.50 27.21
CA ASN A 292 -0.45 -12.15 26.10
C ASN A 292 -1.24 -11.60 24.92
N ARG A 293 -2.31 -12.29 24.52
CA ARG A 293 -3.22 -11.82 23.46
C ARG A 293 -3.86 -10.49 23.85
N PHE A 294 -4.34 -10.37 25.09
CA PHE A 294 -4.91 -9.11 25.57
C PHE A 294 -3.92 -7.96 25.46
N ASN A 295 -2.68 -8.15 25.94
CA ASN A 295 -1.63 -7.14 25.90
C ASN A 295 -1.21 -6.79 24.46
N GLU A 296 -1.20 -7.76 23.55
CA GLU A 296 -0.89 -7.53 22.13
C GLU A 296 -1.92 -6.59 21.49
N ILE A 297 -3.21 -6.92 21.61
CA ILE A 297 -4.31 -6.09 21.06
C ILE A 297 -4.33 -4.73 21.74
N ARG A 298 -4.14 -4.68 23.06
CA ARG A 298 -4.04 -3.45 23.83
C ARG A 298 -2.93 -2.54 23.32
N ASN A 299 -1.73 -3.09 23.11
CA ASN A 299 -0.59 -2.32 22.62
C ASN A 299 -0.86 -1.79 21.21
N LEU A 300 -1.53 -2.57 20.36
CA LEU A 300 -1.95 -2.16 19.03
C LEU A 300 -2.93 -0.97 19.09
N LEU A 301 -3.99 -1.09 19.90
CA LEU A 301 -4.98 -0.02 20.11
C LEU A 301 -4.36 1.23 20.73
N TYR A 302 -3.48 1.06 21.70
CA TYR A 302 -2.72 2.15 22.30
C TYR A 302 -1.88 2.87 21.24
N VAL A 303 -1.13 2.13 20.42
CA VAL A 303 -0.32 2.72 19.34
C VAL A 303 -1.23 3.47 18.37
N ALA A 304 -2.30 2.86 17.87
CA ALA A 304 -3.18 3.49 16.87
C ALA A 304 -3.92 4.73 17.41
N CYS A 305 -4.55 4.62 18.59
CA CYS A 305 -5.37 5.71 19.14
C CYS A 305 -4.53 6.88 19.68
N SER A 306 -3.26 6.65 20.02
CA SER A 306 -2.35 7.71 20.48
C SER A 306 -1.77 8.58 19.36
N ARG A 307 -2.09 8.29 18.09
CA ARG A 307 -1.56 9.06 16.95
C ARG A 307 -2.22 10.42 16.75
N ALA A 308 -3.44 10.61 17.27
CA ALA A 308 -4.21 11.83 17.07
C ALA A 308 -3.76 12.95 18.00
N LYS A 309 -3.52 14.14 17.43
CA LYS A 309 -3.29 15.37 18.19
C LYS A 309 -4.59 16.12 18.49
N ILE A 310 -5.52 16.16 17.54
CA ILE A 310 -6.76 16.93 17.63
C ILE A 310 -7.98 16.00 17.65
N ASN A 311 -8.25 15.28 16.56
CA ASN A 311 -9.46 14.46 16.44
C ASN A 311 -9.13 12.98 16.22
N LEU A 312 -9.78 12.11 17.01
CA LEU A 312 -9.73 10.67 16.84
C LEU A 312 -11.12 10.13 16.51
N HIS A 313 -11.25 9.42 15.40
CA HIS A 313 -12.43 8.66 15.05
C HIS A 313 -12.05 7.18 15.03
N VAL A 314 -12.69 6.37 15.86
CA VAL A 314 -12.50 4.91 15.85
C VAL A 314 -13.74 4.29 15.27
N VAL A 315 -13.63 3.62 14.13
CA VAL A 315 -14.72 2.85 13.51
C VAL A 315 -14.44 1.38 13.76
N TYR A 316 -15.36 0.68 14.41
CA TYR A 316 -15.28 -0.74 14.64
C TYR A 316 -16.34 -1.46 13.79
N ILE A 317 -15.86 -2.18 12.77
CA ILE A 317 -16.70 -2.99 11.89
C ILE A 317 -16.90 -4.34 12.58
N ALA A 318 -18.07 -4.50 13.21
CA ALA A 318 -18.45 -5.70 13.94
C ALA A 318 -19.94 -5.74 14.28
N GLU A 319 -20.47 -6.95 14.42
CA GLU A 319 -21.75 -7.18 15.09
C GLU A 319 -21.56 -7.12 16.62
N ILE A 320 -21.96 -6.01 17.24
CA ILE A 320 -21.76 -5.79 18.68
C ILE A 320 -22.89 -6.40 19.51
N GLN A 321 -22.50 -7.16 20.54
CA GLN A 321 -23.38 -7.65 21.59
C GLN A 321 -23.44 -6.66 22.76
N GLU A 322 -24.59 -6.57 23.45
CA GLU A 322 -24.83 -5.59 24.53
C GLU A 322 -23.77 -5.61 25.64
N ASN A 323 -23.22 -6.77 25.98
CA ASN A 323 -22.19 -6.93 27.01
C ASN A 323 -20.84 -6.31 26.65
N ILE A 324 -20.54 -6.16 25.35
CA ILE A 324 -19.30 -5.55 24.86
C ILE A 324 -19.42 -4.02 24.86
N LEU A 325 -20.63 -3.52 24.61
CA LEU A 325 -20.92 -2.09 24.51
C LEU A 325 -20.51 -1.33 25.78
N ALA A 326 -20.83 -1.86 26.95
CA ALA A 326 -20.47 -1.24 28.23
C ALA A 326 -18.95 -1.07 28.40
N ASN A 327 -18.16 -2.05 27.96
CA ASN A 327 -16.70 -1.99 28.04
C ASN A 327 -16.12 -1.01 27.01
N ILE A 328 -16.70 -0.93 25.81
CA ILE A 328 -16.31 0.09 24.83
C ILE A 328 -16.63 1.49 25.38
N GLU A 329 -17.83 1.68 25.95
CA GLU A 329 -18.26 2.96 26.50
C GLU A 329 -17.43 3.39 27.71
N SER A 330 -16.95 2.44 28.52
CA SER A 330 -16.06 2.75 29.63
C SER A 330 -14.75 3.37 29.16
N ILE A 331 -14.22 2.95 27.99
CA ILE A 331 -12.98 3.43 27.37
C ILE A 331 -13.18 4.71 26.55
N PHE A 332 -14.12 4.66 25.61
CA PHE A 332 -14.30 5.65 24.53
C PHE A 332 -15.52 6.57 24.71
N GLY A 333 -16.31 6.38 25.77
CA GLY A 333 -17.54 7.15 25.97
C GLY A 333 -18.65 6.70 25.01
N LYS A 334 -19.59 7.60 24.73
CA LYS A 334 -20.80 7.27 23.96
C LYS A 334 -20.46 6.67 22.60
N VAL A 335 -21.02 5.49 22.33
CA VAL A 335 -20.91 4.80 21.04
C VAL A 335 -21.97 5.30 20.05
N GLN A 336 -21.57 5.49 18.80
CA GLN A 336 -22.43 5.91 17.70
C GLN A 336 -22.58 4.76 16.70
N ASN A 337 -23.78 4.52 16.19
CA ASN A 337 -24.00 3.52 15.13
C ASN A 337 -24.03 4.22 13.78
N LEU A 338 -23.20 3.74 12.85
CA LEU A 338 -23.27 4.08 11.43
C LEU A 338 -24.22 3.07 10.78
N ILE A 339 -25.28 3.58 10.15
CA ILE A 339 -26.31 2.78 9.48
C ILE A 339 -26.07 2.81 7.98
#